data_AF-A0A9E4H4S5-F1
#
_entry.id   AF-A0A9E4H4S5-F1
#
_cell.length_a   1.000
_cell.length_b   1.000
_cell.length_c   1.000
_cell.angle_alpha   90.00
_cell.angle_beta   90.00
_cell.angle_gamma   90.00
#
_symmetry.space_group_name_H-M   'P 1'
#
loop_
_entity.id
_entity.type
_entity.pdbx_description
1 polymer ?
#
loop_
_entity_poly.entity_id
_entity_poly.type
_entity_poly.pdbx_seq_one_letter_code
_entity_poly.pdbx_strand_id
1 'polypeptide(L)'
;MKWVLLFTLVAHLAVGQAPHQTKLKKIHGISFVASRDVPHSDTIKSVEVTYANWLCFMPFGFARPNDPEVHFNSSRQWYGETVEGIAACTRKARELGYSVAIKPQLWLLGGQFTGHWAFSSEAD
;
A
#
# COMPACT_ATOMS: atom_id res chain seq x y z
N MET A 1 8.17 53.00 30.48
CA MET A 1 7.57 52.63 29.17
C MET A 1 8.32 51.52 28.42
N LYS A 2 9.64 51.33 28.59
CA LYS A 2 10.40 50.25 27.93
C LYS A 2 10.15 48.82 28.49
N TRP A 3 9.74 48.69 29.75
CA TRP A 3 9.51 47.39 30.38
C TRP A 3 8.14 46.77 30.09
N VAL A 4 7.14 47.60 29.73
CA VAL A 4 5.79 47.12 29.34
C VAL A 4 5.84 46.43 27.96
N LEU A 5 6.71 46.90 27.06
CA LEU A 5 6.93 46.31 25.74
C LEU A 5 7.74 44.99 25.79
N LEU A 6 8.53 44.77 26.84
CA LEU A 6 9.31 43.54 26.99
C LEU A 6 8.42 42.38 27.51
N PHE A 7 7.41 42.68 28.32
CA PHE A 7 6.46 41.68 28.82
C PHE A 7 5.46 41.20 27.76
N THR A 8 5.07 42.04 26.80
CA THR A 8 4.21 41.62 25.69
C THR A 8 4.95 40.78 24.64
N LEU A 9 6.26 40.98 24.46
CA LEU A 9 7.07 40.22 23.50
C LEU A 9 7.31 38.76 23.94
N VAL A 10 7.44 38.50 25.24
CA VAL A 10 7.64 37.14 25.78
C VAL A 10 6.36 36.32 25.76
N ALA A 11 5.19 36.94 25.87
CA ALA A 11 3.90 36.24 25.85
C ALA A 11 3.57 35.60 24.48
N HIS A 12 4.15 36.09 23.38
CA HIS A 12 3.92 35.52 22.04
C HIS A 12 4.81 34.30 21.74
N LEU A 13 5.86 34.06 22.52
CA LEU A 13 6.76 32.92 22.36
C LEU A 13 6.34 31.70 23.20
N ALA A 14 5.38 31.86 24.11
CA ALA A 14 4.89 30.79 24.98
C ALA A 14 3.58 30.14 24.49
N VAL A 15 3.15 30.40 23.26
CA VAL A 15 2.10 29.58 22.63
C VAL A 15 2.75 28.28 22.19
N GLY A 16 2.84 27.34 23.14
CA GLY A 16 3.17 25.96 22.84
C GLY A 16 2.23 25.48 21.74
N GLN A 17 2.79 25.09 20.59
CA GLN A 17 2.00 24.45 19.54
C GLN A 17 1.37 23.20 20.13
N ALA A 18 0.04 23.20 20.26
CA ALA A 18 -0.70 21.99 20.58
C ALA A 18 -0.25 20.91 19.59
N PRO A 19 -0.02 19.65 20.04
CA PRO A 19 0.39 18.59 19.13
C PRO A 19 -0.65 18.53 18.01
N HIS A 20 -0.17 18.69 16.76
CA HIS A 20 -1.01 18.56 15.59
C HIS A 20 -1.53 17.12 15.57
N GLN A 21 -2.71 16.90 16.14
CA GLN A 21 -3.43 15.66 15.95
C GLN A 21 -3.83 15.64 14.48
N THR A 22 -2.98 15.02 13.66
CA THR A 22 -3.37 14.57 12.32
C THR A 22 -4.49 13.56 12.53
N LYS A 23 -5.74 14.03 12.53
CA LYS A 23 -6.90 13.15 12.51
C LYS A 23 -6.77 12.36 11.21
N LEU A 24 -6.37 11.10 11.31
CA LEU A 24 -6.22 10.22 10.15
C LEU A 24 -7.54 10.26 9.37
N LYS A 25 -7.48 10.68 8.11
CA LYS A 25 -8.66 10.67 7.25
C LYS A 25 -9.18 9.23 7.18
N LYS A 26 -10.50 9.07 7.25
CA LYS A 26 -11.15 7.75 7.12
C LYS A 26 -10.71 7.11 5.80
N ILE A 27 -10.28 5.85 5.85
CA ILE A 27 -9.82 5.11 4.68
C ILE A 27 -11.05 4.57 3.94
N HIS A 28 -11.22 5.00 2.70
CA HIS A 28 -12.14 4.45 1.71
C HIS A 28 -11.28 3.71 0.67
N GLY A 29 -11.02 2.44 0.94
CA GLY A 29 -10.06 1.64 0.19
C GLY A 29 -10.72 0.73 -0.86
N ILE A 30 -10.08 0.62 -2.03
CA ILE A 30 -10.40 -0.40 -3.03
C ILE A 30 -9.17 -1.26 -3.29
N SER A 31 -9.37 -2.57 -3.40
CA SER A 31 -8.28 -3.53 -3.62
C SER A 31 -8.30 -4.05 -5.06
N PHE A 32 -7.14 -4.06 -5.69
CA PHE A 32 -6.90 -4.61 -7.02
C PHE A 32 -6.07 -5.88 -6.89
N VAL A 33 -6.62 -6.98 -7.39
CA VAL A 33 -5.79 -8.11 -7.80
C VAL A 33 -4.92 -7.63 -8.96
N ALA A 34 -3.66 -8.08 -8.99
CA ALA A 34 -2.75 -7.72 -10.04
C ALA A 34 -3.34 -8.00 -11.43
N SER A 35 -3.07 -7.09 -12.37
CA SER A 35 -3.46 -7.25 -13.77
C SER A 35 -2.33 -7.92 -14.55
N ARG A 36 -2.70 -8.70 -15.57
CA ARG A 36 -1.75 -9.21 -16.57
C ARG A 36 -1.06 -8.08 -17.32
N ASP A 37 -1.78 -7.01 -17.59
CA ASP A 37 -1.38 -5.95 -18.51
C ASP A 37 -0.96 -4.68 -17.73
N VAL A 38 -0.23 -3.79 -18.40
CA VAL A 38 0.23 -2.51 -17.84
C VAL A 38 -0.97 -1.66 -17.37
N PRO A 39 -0.91 -1.03 -16.19
CA PRO A 39 -2.01 -0.21 -15.69
C PRO A 39 -2.32 0.94 -16.66
N HIS A 40 -3.51 0.89 -17.26
CA HIS A 40 -4.03 2.00 -18.05
C HIS A 40 -4.65 3.06 -17.13
N SER A 41 -4.50 4.35 -17.47
CA SER A 41 -5.08 5.43 -16.66
C SER A 41 -6.59 5.28 -16.48
N ASP A 42 -7.26 4.71 -17.47
CA ASP A 42 -8.72 4.60 -17.48
C ASP A 42 -9.23 3.58 -16.46
N THR A 43 -8.42 2.54 -16.17
CA THR A 43 -8.72 1.57 -15.12
C THR A 43 -8.68 2.21 -13.73
N ILE A 44 -7.79 3.17 -13.51
CA ILE A 44 -7.68 3.87 -12.21
C ILE A 44 -8.67 5.06 -12.13
N LYS A 45 -9.03 5.65 -13.26
CA LYS A 45 -10.07 6.69 -13.33
C LYS A 45 -11.47 6.14 -13.12
N SER A 46 -11.76 4.92 -13.57
CA SER A 46 -13.08 4.30 -13.34
C SER A 46 -13.42 4.15 -11.85
N VAL A 47 -12.40 4.21 -10.99
CA VAL A 47 -12.51 4.13 -9.53
C VAL A 47 -12.92 5.47 -8.90
N GLU A 48 -12.82 6.59 -9.61
CA GLU A 48 -13.17 7.93 -9.09
C GLU A 48 -14.63 8.02 -8.63
N VAL A 49 -15.54 7.30 -9.29
CA VAL A 49 -16.97 7.26 -8.96
C VAL A 49 -17.28 6.64 -7.59
N THR A 50 -16.29 5.98 -6.99
CA THR A 50 -16.44 5.24 -5.72
C THR A 50 -16.10 6.05 -4.48
N TYR A 51 -15.61 7.30 -4.65
CA TYR A 51 -15.09 8.14 -3.56
C TYR A 51 -13.94 7.49 -2.76
N ALA A 52 -13.21 6.55 -3.37
CA ALA A 52 -12.02 5.95 -2.77
C ALA A 52 -10.92 7.01 -2.58
N ASN A 53 -10.15 6.86 -1.51
CA ASN A 53 -8.95 7.66 -1.24
C ASN A 53 -7.71 6.79 -1.02
N TRP A 54 -7.87 5.47 -1.05
CA TRP A 54 -6.81 4.48 -0.97
C TRP A 54 -7.00 3.40 -2.05
N LEU A 55 -5.91 3.01 -2.70
CA LEU A 55 -5.86 1.84 -3.56
C LEU A 55 -4.89 0.81 -2.98
N CYS A 56 -5.29 -0.44 -2.93
CA CYS A 56 -4.47 -1.55 -2.46
C CYS A 56 -4.10 -2.45 -3.65
N PHE A 57 -2.80 -2.58 -3.95
CA PHE A 57 -2.33 -3.52 -4.97
C PHE A 57 -1.94 -4.84 -4.30
N MET A 58 -2.50 -5.95 -4.77
CA MET A 58 -2.39 -7.25 -4.11
C MET A 58 -1.62 -8.27 -4.96
N PRO A 59 -0.27 -8.22 -4.94
CA PRO A 59 0.50 -9.13 -5.76
C PRO A 59 0.61 -10.54 -5.16
N PHE A 60 0.62 -11.57 -5.99
CA PHE A 60 0.87 -12.97 -5.66
C PHE A 60 2.35 -13.34 -5.79
N GLY A 61 2.88 -13.96 -4.75
CA GLY A 61 3.99 -14.92 -4.82
C GLY A 61 3.45 -16.34 -4.99
N PHE A 62 4.21 -17.21 -5.63
CA PHE A 62 3.78 -18.56 -5.99
C PHE A 62 4.54 -19.61 -5.18
N ALA A 63 3.82 -20.53 -4.57
CA ALA A 63 4.37 -21.61 -3.77
C ALA A 63 3.86 -22.97 -4.24
N ARG A 64 4.58 -24.04 -3.91
CA ARG A 64 4.14 -25.43 -4.13
C ARG A 64 3.87 -26.10 -2.76
N PRO A 65 2.97 -27.10 -2.69
CA PRO A 65 2.59 -27.71 -1.41
C PRO A 65 3.74 -28.24 -0.55
N ASN A 66 4.77 -28.84 -1.17
CA ASN A 66 5.87 -29.51 -0.46
C ASN A 66 7.21 -28.80 -0.67
N ASP A 67 7.18 -27.50 -0.91
CA ASP A 67 8.34 -26.68 -1.21
C ASP A 67 8.22 -25.41 -0.38
N PRO A 68 9.13 -25.10 0.56
CA PRO A 68 9.04 -23.89 1.39
C PRO A 68 9.32 -22.61 0.60
N GLU A 69 9.84 -22.71 -0.63
CA GLU A 69 10.21 -21.54 -1.40
C GLU A 69 8.98 -20.80 -1.94
N VAL A 70 9.04 -19.47 -1.85
CA VAL A 70 8.10 -18.56 -2.50
C VAL A 70 8.79 -17.97 -3.72
N HIS A 71 8.26 -18.28 -4.91
CA HIS A 71 8.75 -17.73 -6.17
C HIS A 71 7.98 -16.46 -6.53
N PHE A 72 8.70 -15.38 -6.81
CA PHE A 72 8.13 -14.10 -7.23
C PHE A 72 9.06 -13.38 -8.21
N ASN A 73 8.54 -12.32 -8.84
CA ASN A 73 9.24 -11.51 -9.84
C ASN A 73 9.88 -12.31 -11.00
N SER A 74 9.17 -13.32 -11.50
CA SER A 74 9.55 -14.14 -12.64
C SER A 74 8.87 -13.68 -13.95
N SER A 75 9.44 -14.07 -15.10
CA SER A 75 8.91 -13.71 -16.42
C SER A 75 7.55 -14.35 -16.76
N ARG A 76 7.10 -15.33 -15.98
CA ARG A 76 5.83 -16.03 -16.18
C ARG A 76 4.67 -15.42 -15.40
N GLN A 77 4.93 -14.38 -14.60
CA GLN A 77 3.92 -13.70 -13.83
C GLN A 77 3.22 -12.61 -14.64
N TRP A 78 1.99 -12.30 -14.24
CA TRP A 78 1.29 -11.12 -14.71
C TRP A 78 2.09 -9.85 -14.40
N TYR A 79 2.00 -8.84 -15.24
CA TYR A 79 2.81 -7.62 -15.10
C TYR A 79 2.62 -6.98 -13.72
N GLY A 80 1.37 -6.84 -13.27
CA GLY A 80 1.03 -6.27 -11.97
C GLY A 80 1.52 -7.05 -10.75
N GLU A 81 2.05 -8.26 -10.94
CA GLU A 81 2.65 -9.09 -9.89
C GLU A 81 4.16 -8.86 -9.76
N THR A 82 4.77 -8.32 -10.81
CA THR A 82 6.20 -8.02 -10.82
C THR A 82 6.48 -6.79 -9.98
N VAL A 83 7.69 -6.69 -9.45
CA VAL A 83 8.14 -5.50 -8.71
C VAL A 83 7.97 -4.24 -9.57
N GLU A 84 8.30 -4.36 -10.87
CA GLU A 84 8.17 -3.26 -11.83
C GLU A 84 6.72 -2.82 -12.00
N GLY A 85 5.79 -3.76 -12.20
CA GLY A 85 4.38 -3.46 -12.40
C GLY A 85 3.72 -2.89 -11.15
N ILE A 86 4.03 -3.41 -9.96
CA ILE A 86 3.57 -2.83 -8.69
C ILE A 86 4.07 -1.38 -8.56
N ALA A 87 5.33 -1.13 -8.91
CA ALA A 87 5.89 0.22 -8.86
C ALA A 87 5.21 1.15 -9.88
N ALA A 88 4.92 0.68 -11.09
CA ALA A 88 4.20 1.44 -12.12
C ALA A 88 2.77 1.79 -11.66
N CYS A 89 2.01 0.81 -11.15
CA CYS A 89 0.67 1.01 -10.58
C CYS A 89 0.70 2.03 -9.43
N THR A 90 1.67 1.89 -8.52
CA THR A 90 1.84 2.77 -7.36
C THR A 90 2.14 4.20 -7.78
N ARG A 91 3.05 4.41 -8.73
CA ARG A 91 3.33 5.74 -9.28
C ARG A 91 2.07 6.36 -9.87
N LYS A 92 1.34 5.60 -10.69
CA LYS A 92 0.13 6.10 -11.34
C LYS A 92 -0.98 6.47 -10.36
N ALA A 93 -1.19 5.65 -9.33
CA ALA A 93 -2.14 5.92 -8.26
C ALA A 93 -1.79 7.20 -7.49
N ARG A 94 -0.49 7.39 -7.18
CA ARG A 94 -0.01 8.59 -6.48
C ARG A 94 -0.13 9.85 -7.33
N GLU A 95 0.14 9.78 -8.64
CA GLU A 95 -0.10 10.89 -9.58
C GLU A 95 -1.56 11.35 -9.57
N LEU A 96 -2.50 10.42 -9.37
CA LEU A 96 -3.93 10.68 -9.30
C LEU A 96 -4.40 11.05 -7.87
N GLY A 97 -3.48 11.21 -6.91
CA GLY A 97 -3.79 11.66 -5.56
C GLY A 97 -4.25 10.58 -4.58
N TYR A 98 -4.19 9.30 -4.96
CA TYR A 98 -4.53 8.20 -4.06
C TYR A 98 -3.38 7.88 -3.10
N SER A 99 -3.74 7.53 -1.86
CA SER A 99 -2.83 6.79 -0.99
C SER A 99 -2.76 5.33 -1.44
N VAL A 100 -1.63 4.66 -1.20
CA VAL A 100 -1.40 3.30 -1.71
C VAL A 100 -1.02 2.37 -0.58
N ALA A 101 -1.68 1.21 -0.53
CA ALA A 101 -1.26 0.04 0.21
C ALA A 101 -0.76 -1.04 -0.76
N ILE A 102 0.19 -1.86 -0.31
CA ILE A 102 0.62 -3.06 -1.01
C ILE A 102 0.35 -4.23 -0.07
N LYS A 103 -0.37 -5.25 -0.57
CA LYS A 103 -0.71 -6.46 0.20
C LYS A 103 -0.24 -7.69 -0.57
N PRO A 104 1.03 -8.08 -0.44
CA PRO A 104 1.52 -9.33 -1.01
C PRO A 104 0.75 -10.51 -0.42
N GLN A 105 0.46 -11.51 -1.25
CA GLN A 105 -0.26 -12.72 -0.88
C GLN A 105 0.33 -13.93 -1.60
N LEU A 106 -0.05 -15.14 -1.18
CA LEU A 106 0.47 -16.38 -1.73
C LEU A 106 -0.58 -17.09 -2.58
N TRP A 107 -0.13 -17.65 -3.70
CA TRP A 107 -0.87 -18.60 -4.50
C TRP A 107 -0.21 -19.97 -4.37
N LEU A 108 -0.86 -20.87 -3.63
CA LEU A 108 -0.43 -22.26 -3.54
C LEU A 108 -0.91 -23.01 -4.78
N LEU A 109 0.00 -23.70 -5.47
CA LEU A 109 -0.33 -24.46 -6.69
C LEU A 109 -1.54 -25.38 -6.44
N GLY A 110 -2.55 -25.28 -7.30
CA GLY A 110 -3.82 -25.98 -7.14
C GLY A 110 -4.91 -25.19 -6.40
N GLY A 111 -4.64 -23.95 -5.98
CA GLY A 111 -5.64 -23.06 -5.38
C GLY A 111 -6.03 -23.44 -3.93
N GLN A 112 -5.15 -24.17 -3.26
CA GLN A 112 -5.36 -24.59 -1.87
C GLN A 112 -5.32 -23.40 -0.91
N PHE A 113 -6.04 -23.51 0.20
CA PHE A 113 -5.99 -22.49 1.25
C PHE A 113 -4.60 -22.45 1.88
N THR A 114 -3.95 -21.29 1.80
CA THR A 114 -2.57 -21.10 2.24
C THR A 114 -2.38 -21.30 3.74
N GLY A 115 -3.43 -21.16 4.56
CA GLY A 115 -3.37 -21.45 6.00
C GLY A 115 -3.23 -22.94 6.33
N HIS A 116 -3.30 -23.83 5.35
CA HIS A 116 -2.99 -25.27 5.51
C HIS A 116 -1.58 -25.63 5.05
N TRP A 117 -0.80 -24.66 4.57
CA TRP A 117 0.57 -24.87 4.15
C TRP A 117 1.45 -25.02 5.39
N ALA A 118 1.92 -26.24 5.65
CA ALA A 118 2.65 -26.62 6.83
C ALA A 118 3.79 -27.59 6.47
N PHE A 119 4.90 -27.47 7.21
CA PHE A 119 6.11 -28.28 7.05
C PHE A 119 6.38 -29.06 8.33
N SER A 120 7.18 -30.12 8.25
CA SER A 120 7.40 -31.07 9.35
C SER A 120 8.55 -30.64 10.27
N SER A 121 9.48 -29.82 9.78
CA SER A 121 10.64 -29.35 10.54
C SER A 121 11.13 -27.96 10.11
N GLU A 122 11.99 -27.33 10.90
CA GLU A 122 12.69 -26.09 10.50
C GLU A 122 13.78 -26.32 9.43
N ALA A 123 14.19 -27.56 9.24
CA ALA A 123 15.17 -27.94 8.23
C ALA A 123 14.53 -28.21 6.85
N ASP A 124 13.19 -28.27 6.81
CA ASP A 124 12.41 -28.33 5.58
C ASP A 124 12.40 -26.96 4.90
#